data_AF-W4VQ04-F1
#
_entry.id   AF-W4VQ04-F1
#
_cell.length_a   1.000
_cell.length_b   1.000
_cell.length_c   1.000
_cell.angle_alpha   90.00
_cell.angle_beta   90.00
_cell.angle_gamma   90.00
#
_symmetry.space_group_name_H-M   'P 1'
#
loop_
_entity.id
_entity.type
_entity.pdbx_description
1 polymer ?
#
loop_
_entity_poly.entity_id
_entity_poly.type
_entity_poly.pdbx_seq_one_letter_code
_entity_poly.pdbx_strand_id
1 'polypeptide(L)'
;MLSHFHNFAKSQNFLIGASLVRISIALLLLYHYLIHYFQRYFLWSDSGVNVYEPKEAAFSLYNFNNSLAYFDLIYHLGIIVTIIYLLGYKGRIISIINYIFYFSLYNRTVHISDGGDNLLIICMLFLLFANTTAYFSLDAKKHQERLKANKTSFFKDISMIFHNFAVLACIIQLCVVYFFSGGSFK
;
A
#
# COMPACT_ATOMS: atom_id res chain seq x y z
N MET A 1 9.00 -19.79 -26.79
CA MET A 1 9.23 -19.27 -25.42
C MET A 1 9.25 -17.73 -25.40
N LEU A 2 10.06 -17.06 -26.24
CA LEU A 2 10.12 -15.59 -26.34
C LEU A 2 8.79 -14.91 -26.74
N SER A 3 8.01 -15.48 -27.66
CA SER A 3 6.71 -14.93 -28.08
C SER A 3 5.65 -14.98 -26.98
N HIS A 4 5.67 -16.04 -26.15
CA HIS A 4 4.80 -16.17 -24.99
C HIS A 4 5.13 -15.14 -23.91
N PHE A 5 6.43 -14.93 -23.65
CA PHE A 5 6.89 -13.91 -22.71
C PHE A 5 6.53 -12.49 -23.17
N HIS A 6 6.68 -12.21 -24.47
CA HIS A 6 6.27 -10.93 -25.05
C HIS A 6 4.76 -10.67 -24.93
N ASN A 7 3.93 -11.69 -25.18
CA ASN A 7 2.47 -11.58 -25.08
C ASN A 7 2.00 -11.47 -23.62
N PHE A 8 2.63 -12.19 -22.69
CA PHE A 8 2.38 -12.06 -21.26
C PHE A 8 2.74 -10.65 -20.76
N ALA A 9 3.86 -10.09 -21.21
CA ALA A 9 4.29 -8.73 -20.86
C ALA A 9 3.37 -7.63 -21.42
N LYS A 10 2.74 -7.86 -22.57
CA LYS A 10 1.82 -6.91 -23.24
C LYS A 10 0.35 -7.02 -22.81
N SER A 11 -0.01 -7.99 -21.99
CA SER A 11 -1.37 -8.15 -21.46
C SER A 11 -1.39 -7.80 -19.97
N GLN A 12 -2.43 -7.08 -19.52
CA GLN A 12 -2.66 -6.87 -18.09
C GLN A 12 -3.28 -8.14 -17.50
N ASN A 13 -2.45 -9.00 -16.93
CA ASN A 13 -2.89 -10.22 -16.27
C ASN A 13 -3.14 -9.93 -14.77
N PHE A 14 -3.97 -10.73 -14.11
CA PHE A 14 -4.25 -10.61 -12.67
C PHE A 14 -4.90 -9.29 -12.21
N LEU A 15 -5.56 -8.54 -13.10
CA LEU A 15 -6.25 -7.29 -12.74
C LEU A 15 -7.30 -7.47 -11.62
N ILE A 16 -8.03 -8.58 -11.63
CA ILE A 16 -8.99 -8.92 -10.57
C ILE A 16 -8.24 -9.17 -9.26
N GLY A 17 -7.16 -9.96 -9.28
CA GLY A 17 -6.32 -10.24 -8.12
C GLY A 17 -5.73 -8.96 -7.52
N ALA A 18 -5.14 -8.08 -8.34
CA ALA A 18 -4.62 -6.80 -7.89
C ALA A 18 -5.69 -5.90 -7.25
N SER A 19 -6.92 -5.93 -7.79
CA SER A 19 -8.05 -5.18 -7.23
C SER A 19 -8.52 -5.75 -5.89
N LEU A 20 -8.54 -7.08 -5.74
CA LEU A 20 -8.85 -7.76 -4.48
C LEU A 20 -7.76 -7.49 -3.42
N VAL A 21 -6.48 -7.59 -3.79
CA VAL A 21 -5.37 -7.31 -2.87
C VAL A 21 -5.45 -5.87 -2.35
N ARG A 22 -5.77 -4.89 -3.22
CA ARG A 22 -6.02 -3.51 -2.78
C ARG A 22 -7.11 -3.43 -1.71
N ILE A 23 -8.25 -4.10 -1.93
CA ILE A 23 -9.35 -4.12 -0.97
C ILE A 23 -8.89 -4.78 0.34
N SER A 24 -8.23 -5.92 0.28
CA SER A 24 -7.71 -6.63 1.46
C SER A 24 -6.75 -5.75 2.26
N ILE A 25 -5.78 -5.12 1.61
CA ILE A 25 -4.83 -4.20 2.26
C ILE A 25 -5.60 -3.02 2.86
N ALA A 26 -6.51 -2.40 2.13
CA ALA A 26 -7.26 -1.26 2.64
C ALA A 26 -8.10 -1.63 3.88
N LEU A 27 -8.68 -2.83 3.92
CA LEU A 27 -9.40 -3.34 5.08
C LEU A 27 -8.46 -3.62 6.25
N LEU A 28 -7.28 -4.21 6.02
CA LEU A 28 -6.27 -4.43 7.06
C LEU A 28 -5.79 -3.11 7.67
N LEU A 29 -5.51 -2.10 6.84
CA LEU A 29 -5.13 -0.77 7.29
C LEU A 29 -6.25 -0.12 8.12
N LEU A 30 -7.49 -0.18 7.64
CA LEU A 30 -8.63 0.39 8.35
C LEU A 30 -8.83 -0.33 9.69
N TYR A 31 -8.73 -1.66 9.70
CA TYR A 31 -8.76 -2.45 10.92
C TYR A 31 -7.67 -2.00 11.90
N HIS A 32 -6.43 -1.82 11.44
CA HIS A 32 -5.32 -1.36 12.26
C HIS A 32 -5.59 0.02 12.88
N TYR A 33 -6.09 0.99 12.11
CA TYR A 33 -6.48 2.30 12.65
C TYR A 33 -7.63 2.21 13.67
N LEU A 34 -8.63 1.37 13.42
CA LEU A 34 -9.82 1.33 14.27
C LEU A 34 -9.59 0.57 15.58
N ILE A 35 -8.87 -0.55 15.56
CA ILE A 35 -8.68 -1.35 16.76
C ILE A 35 -7.77 -0.65 17.78
N HIS A 36 -6.80 0.12 17.30
CA HIS A 36 -5.90 0.88 18.15
C HIS A 36 -6.40 2.30 18.45
N TYR A 37 -7.62 2.66 18.03
CA TYR A 37 -8.13 4.03 18.15
C TYR A 37 -8.07 4.56 19.59
N PHE A 38 -8.46 3.75 20.58
CA PHE A 38 -8.44 4.16 21.99
C PHE A 38 -7.03 4.19 22.60
N GLN A 39 -6.08 3.45 22.02
CA GLN A 39 -4.71 3.34 22.51
C GLN A 39 -3.71 4.18 21.70
N ARG A 40 -4.18 4.87 20.66
CA ARG A 40 -3.33 5.56 19.66
C ARG A 40 -2.31 6.52 20.26
N TYR A 41 -2.68 7.23 21.32
CA TYR A 41 -1.78 8.19 21.97
C TYR A 41 -0.62 7.48 22.68
N PHE A 42 -0.93 6.37 23.35
CA PHE A 42 0.08 5.56 24.03
C PHE A 42 1.05 4.91 23.03
N LEU A 43 0.52 4.45 21.89
CA LEU A 43 1.29 3.73 20.88
C LEU A 43 2.11 4.64 19.96
N TRP A 44 1.57 5.77 19.50
CA TRP A 44 2.17 6.53 18.41
C TRP A 44 2.25 8.03 18.63
N SER A 45 1.84 8.56 19.77
CA SER A 45 2.05 9.98 20.09
C SER A 45 3.40 10.19 20.78
N ASP A 46 3.91 11.41 20.72
CA ASP A 46 5.13 11.83 21.41
C ASP A 46 5.00 11.81 22.93
N SER A 47 3.77 11.74 23.45
CA SER A 47 3.49 11.54 24.88
C SER A 47 3.42 10.06 25.30
N GLY A 48 3.58 9.12 24.36
CA GLY A 48 3.47 7.69 24.56
C GLY A 48 4.80 6.98 24.76
N VAL A 49 4.83 5.66 24.52
CA VAL A 49 6.03 4.82 24.67
C VAL A 49 7.03 5.03 23.54
N ASN A 50 6.53 5.36 22.35
CA ASN A 50 7.36 5.60 21.16
C ASN A 50 7.71 7.09 21.02
N VAL A 51 8.40 7.62 22.04
CA VAL A 51 8.96 8.98 22.01
C VAL A 51 9.92 9.08 20.84
N TYR A 52 9.73 10.08 19.98
CA TYR A 52 10.54 10.29 18.81
C TYR A 52 11.99 10.62 19.19
N GLU A 53 12.94 9.76 18.82
CA GLU A 53 14.37 10.05 18.91
C GLU A 53 14.93 10.50 17.54
N PRO A 54 15.44 11.74 17.41
CA PRO A 54 15.87 12.30 16.12
C PRO A 54 17.03 11.55 15.44
N LYS A 55 17.76 10.72 16.19
CA LYS A 55 18.99 10.06 15.71
C LYS A 55 18.72 8.87 14.78
N GLU A 56 17.49 8.35 14.73
CA GLU A 56 17.09 7.21 13.89
C GLU A 56 16.11 7.59 12.76
N ALA A 57 15.89 8.88 12.52
CA ALA A 57 14.68 9.37 11.87
C ALA A 57 14.53 9.01 10.37
N ALA A 58 13.72 7.98 10.10
CA ALA A 58 13.02 7.84 8.84
C ALA A 58 11.86 8.86 8.75
N PHE A 59 11.52 9.28 7.53
CA PHE A 59 10.45 10.25 7.27
C PHE A 59 9.10 9.79 7.86
N SER A 60 8.45 10.64 8.67
CA SER A 60 7.08 10.42 9.17
C SER A 60 6.31 11.72 9.27
N LEU A 61 5.08 11.73 8.73
CA LEU A 61 4.13 12.84 8.86
C LEU A 61 3.83 13.19 10.34
N TYR A 62 3.93 12.23 11.25
CA TYR A 62 3.60 12.44 12.66
C TYR A 62 4.69 13.23 13.42
N ASN A 63 5.88 13.41 12.85
CA ASN A 63 7.02 14.07 13.51
C ASN A 63 7.13 15.57 13.17
N PHE A 64 6.24 16.10 12.32
CA PHE A 64 6.28 17.53 11.95
C PHE A 64 5.83 18.44 13.09
N ASN A 65 4.99 17.95 13.99
CA ASN A 65 4.50 18.72 15.13
C ASN A 65 4.10 17.78 16.27
N ASN A 66 4.60 18.08 17.46
CA ASN A 66 4.44 17.25 18.65
C ASN A 66 3.09 17.45 19.37
N SER A 67 2.22 18.32 18.85
CA SER A 67 0.89 18.57 19.41
C SER A 67 -0.06 17.39 19.22
N LEU A 68 -0.78 17.02 20.28
CA LEU A 68 -1.83 15.98 20.24
C LEU A 68 -2.92 16.31 19.20
N ALA A 69 -3.26 17.59 19.03
CA ALA A 69 -4.25 18.00 18.04
C ALA A 69 -3.77 17.75 16.60
N TYR A 70 -2.48 17.94 16.34
CA TYR A 70 -1.88 17.63 15.03
C TYR A 70 -1.85 16.12 14.79
N PHE A 71 -1.46 15.35 15.80
CA PHE A 71 -1.50 13.89 15.75
C PHE A 71 -2.90 13.38 15.39
N ASP A 72 -3.94 13.84 16.09
CA ASP A 72 -5.31 13.45 15.81
C ASP A 72 -5.71 13.82 14.38
N LEU A 73 -5.38 15.02 13.92
CA LEU A 73 -5.70 15.45 12.55
C LEU A 73 -5.08 14.51 11.51
N ILE A 74 -3.78 14.18 11.63
CA ILE A 74 -3.10 13.28 10.68
C ILE A 74 -3.65 11.85 10.78
N TYR A 75 -3.95 11.37 11.99
CA TYR A 75 -4.50 10.04 12.20
C TYR A 75 -5.89 9.87 11.55
N HIS A 76 -6.79 10.83 11.74
CA HIS A 76 -8.11 10.81 11.11
C HIS A 76 -8.03 11.02 9.60
N LEU A 77 -7.10 11.85 9.11
CA LEU A 77 -6.83 11.95 7.67
C LEU A 77 -6.35 10.61 7.09
N GLY A 78 -5.50 9.87 7.83
CA GLY A 78 -5.09 8.51 7.46
C GLY A 78 -6.29 7.59 7.26
N ILE A 79 -7.23 7.56 8.20
CA ILE A 79 -8.48 6.79 8.10
C ILE A 79 -9.27 7.19 6.85
N ILE A 80 -9.47 8.49 6.62
CA ILE A 80 -10.22 8.99 5.45
C ILE A 80 -9.54 8.58 4.15
N VAL A 81 -8.22 8.74 4.06
CA VAL A 81 -7.43 8.33 2.89
C VAL A 81 -7.55 6.83 2.65
N THR A 82 -7.49 6.00 3.68
CA THR A 82 -7.65 4.55 3.58
C THR A 82 -9.05 4.17 3.09
N ILE A 83 -10.11 4.88 3.52
CA ILE A 83 -11.47 4.69 2.99
C ILE A 83 -11.54 5.04 1.51
N ILE A 84 -10.95 6.16 1.09
CA ILE A 84 -10.92 6.55 -0.33
C ILE A 84 -10.13 5.52 -1.16
N TYR A 85 -9.03 4.99 -0.61
CA TYR A 85 -8.22 3.93 -1.20
C TYR A 85 -9.01 2.62 -1.35
N LEU A 86 -9.81 2.26 -0.34
CA LEU A 86 -10.73 1.13 -0.36
C LEU A 86 -11.79 1.27 -1.46
N LEU A 87 -12.34 2.48 -1.65
CA LEU A 87 -13.30 2.77 -2.72
C LEU A 87 -12.66 2.81 -4.11
N GLY A 88 -11.34 3.01 -4.19
CA GLY A 88 -10.57 2.96 -5.43
C GLY A 88 -10.75 4.19 -6.31
N TYR A 89 -11.05 5.33 -5.71
CA TYR A 89 -11.12 6.61 -6.41
C TYR A 89 -9.71 7.13 -6.72
N LYS A 90 -9.51 7.73 -7.91
CA LYS A 90 -8.21 8.30 -8.34
C LYS A 90 -7.01 7.37 -8.09
N GLY A 91 -7.20 6.08 -8.38
CA GLY A 91 -6.28 4.94 -8.13
C GLY A 91 -4.86 5.30 -7.72
N ARG A 92 -3.99 5.60 -8.69
CA ARG A 92 -2.55 5.78 -8.44
C ARG A 92 -2.22 6.91 -7.47
N ILE A 93 -2.94 8.02 -7.51
CA ILE A 93 -2.69 9.17 -6.63
C ILE A 93 -3.04 8.79 -5.20
N ILE A 94 -4.22 8.19 -4.99
CA ILE A 94 -4.66 7.78 -3.67
C ILE A 94 -3.81 6.63 -3.13
N SER A 95 -3.35 5.70 -3.97
CA SER A 95 -2.38 4.66 -3.56
C SER A 95 -1.11 5.27 -2.98
N ILE A 96 -0.54 6.29 -3.64
CA ILE A 96 0.68 6.96 -3.17
C ILE A 96 0.41 7.69 -1.85
N ILE A 97 -0.69 8.44 -1.75
CA ILE A 97 -1.06 9.15 -0.53
C ILE A 97 -1.25 8.16 0.61
N ASN A 98 -2.02 7.08 0.40
CA ASN A 98 -2.25 6.04 1.41
C ASN A 98 -0.95 5.35 1.85
N TYR A 99 -0.04 5.08 0.91
CA TYR A 99 1.30 4.58 1.23
C TYR A 99 2.08 5.55 2.12
N ILE A 100 2.09 6.85 1.82
CA ILE A 100 2.80 7.86 2.62
C ILE A 100 2.23 7.92 4.05
N PHE A 101 0.91 7.91 4.21
CA PHE A 101 0.26 7.90 5.52
C PHE A 101 0.62 6.65 6.31
N TYR A 102 0.50 5.46 5.70
CA TYR A 102 0.85 4.22 6.38
C TYR A 102 2.34 4.09 6.67
N PHE A 103 3.22 4.44 5.72
CA PHE A 103 4.67 4.47 5.92
C PHE A 103 5.06 5.38 7.08
N SER A 104 4.40 6.52 7.22
CA SER A 104 4.62 7.44 8.35
C SER A 104 4.24 6.80 9.68
N LEU A 105 3.12 6.08 9.74
CA LEU A 105 2.71 5.37 10.95
C LEU A 105 3.62 4.17 11.25
N TYR A 106 4.01 3.42 10.22
CA TYR A 106 4.93 2.29 10.29
C TYR A 106 6.32 2.70 10.81
N ASN A 107 6.83 3.87 10.42
CA ASN A 107 8.07 4.38 11.00
C ASN A 107 7.94 4.73 12.50
N ARG A 108 6.72 4.82 13.03
CA ARG A 108 6.46 4.96 14.47
C ARG A 108 6.17 3.64 15.17
N THR A 109 6.01 2.53 14.43
CA THR A 109 5.84 1.19 14.99
C THR A 109 7.16 0.43 15.13
N VAL A 110 8.34 1.02 14.87
CA VAL A 110 9.63 0.30 14.81
C VAL A 110 9.87 -0.67 15.99
N HIS A 111 9.47 -0.30 17.21
CA HIS A 111 9.65 -1.14 18.40
C HIS A 111 8.61 -2.27 18.57
N ILE A 112 7.49 -2.22 17.84
CA ILE A 112 6.32 -3.10 18.00
C ILE A 112 5.96 -3.80 16.66
N SER A 113 6.61 -3.40 15.57
CA SER A 113 6.36 -3.90 14.21
C SER A 113 6.72 -5.38 14.11
N ASP A 114 5.85 -6.14 13.43
CA ASP A 114 6.10 -7.55 13.14
C ASP A 114 6.47 -7.78 11.66
N GLY A 115 6.67 -9.05 11.29
CA GLY A 115 6.96 -9.43 9.90
C GLY A 115 5.79 -9.21 8.94
N GLY A 116 4.55 -9.15 9.44
CA GLY A 116 3.35 -8.86 8.67
C GLY A 116 3.27 -7.39 8.26
N ASP A 117 3.61 -6.48 9.16
CA ASP A 117 3.71 -5.05 8.87
C ASP A 117 4.77 -4.76 7.80
N ASN A 118 5.93 -5.43 7.89
CA ASN A 118 7.01 -5.36 6.90
C ASN A 118 6.54 -5.89 5.52
N LEU A 119 5.79 -7.00 5.52
CA LEU A 119 5.22 -7.55 4.30
C LEU A 119 4.21 -6.58 3.67
N LEU A 120 3.36 -5.96 4.49
CA LEU A 120 2.35 -5.00 4.04
C LEU A 120 2.99 -3.78 3.37
N ILE A 121 3.99 -3.16 4.00
CA ILE A 121 4.60 -1.94 3.45
C ILE A 121 5.31 -2.21 2.12
N ILE A 122 6.02 -3.35 1.99
CA ILE A 122 6.68 -3.76 0.74
C ILE A 122 5.64 -4.07 -0.34
N CYS A 123 4.58 -4.80 -0.01
CA CYS A 123 3.49 -5.08 -0.95
C CYS A 123 2.82 -3.79 -1.43
N MET A 124 2.55 -2.84 -0.53
CA MET A 124 1.98 -1.54 -0.90
C MET A 124 2.89 -0.76 -1.83
N LEU A 125 4.21 -0.76 -1.59
CA LEU A 125 5.20 -0.13 -2.45
C LEU A 125 5.15 -0.70 -3.87
N PHE A 126 5.13 -2.03 -4.02
CA PHE A 126 5.01 -2.64 -5.34
C PHE A 126 3.66 -2.31 -6.00
N LEU A 127 2.57 -2.32 -5.25
CA LEU A 127 1.24 -1.99 -5.78
C LEU A 127 1.10 -0.54 -6.28
N LEU A 128 2.00 0.38 -5.91
CA LEU A 128 2.05 1.73 -6.52
C LEU A 128 2.32 1.68 -8.04
N PHE A 129 2.92 0.59 -8.51
CA PHE A 129 3.21 0.33 -9.93
C PHE A 129 2.16 -0.57 -10.59
N ALA A 130 1.21 -1.11 -9.83
CA ALA A 130 0.15 -1.98 -10.32
C ALA A 130 -1.15 -1.21 -10.61
N ASN A 131 -1.88 -1.62 -11.66
CA ASN A 131 -3.25 -1.19 -11.88
C ASN A 131 -4.21 -1.93 -10.94
N THR A 132 -4.46 -1.35 -9.77
CA THR A 132 -5.36 -1.92 -8.74
C THR A 132 -6.80 -1.43 -8.82
N THR A 133 -7.10 -0.52 -9.76
CA THR A 133 -8.43 0.10 -9.91
C THR A 133 -9.18 -0.37 -11.14
N ALA A 134 -8.69 -1.41 -11.83
CA ALA A 134 -9.36 -1.95 -13.02
C ALA A 134 -10.73 -2.58 -12.70
N TYR A 135 -10.88 -3.16 -11.50
CA TYR A 135 -12.11 -3.77 -11.01
C TYR A 135 -12.44 -3.27 -9.59
N PHE A 136 -13.71 -3.36 -9.19
CA PHE A 136 -14.21 -3.01 -7.85
C PHE A 136 -13.82 -1.59 -7.39
N SER A 137 -13.74 -0.64 -8.32
CA SER A 137 -13.40 0.76 -8.04
C SER A 137 -14.47 1.70 -8.61
N LEU A 138 -14.67 2.84 -7.96
CA LEU A 138 -15.62 3.87 -8.44
C LEU A 138 -15.25 4.39 -9.84
N ASP A 139 -13.96 4.42 -10.16
CA ASP A 139 -13.44 4.94 -11.43
C ASP A 139 -13.23 3.84 -12.50
N ALA A 140 -13.64 2.59 -12.25
CA ALA A 140 -13.36 1.46 -13.13
C ALA A 140 -13.81 1.70 -14.57
N LYS A 141 -15.04 2.22 -14.75
CA LYS A 141 -15.63 2.48 -16.07
C LYS A 141 -14.83 3.54 -16.84
N LYS A 142 -14.50 4.65 -16.19
CA LYS A 142 -13.71 5.76 -16.77
C LYS A 142 -12.29 5.30 -17.12
N HIS A 143 -11.72 4.38 -16.34
CA HIS A 143 -10.40 3.83 -16.60
C HIS A 143 -10.41 2.87 -17.81
N GLN A 144 -11.46 2.05 -17.95
CA GLN A 144 -11.63 1.18 -19.12
C GLN A 144 -11.84 1.99 -20.41
N GLU A 145 -12.61 3.07 -20.35
CA GLU A 145 -12.81 3.99 -21.48
C GLU A 145 -11.50 4.67 -21.91
N ARG A 146 -10.68 5.13 -20.97
CA ARG A 146 -9.33 5.69 -21.25
C ARG A 146 -8.38 4.67 -21.87
N LEU A 147 -8.43 3.42 -21.41
CA LEU A 147 -7.61 2.34 -21.97
C LEU A 147 -7.99 2.01 -23.42
N LYS A 148 -9.28 2.12 -23.77
CA LYS A 148 -9.78 1.93 -25.14
C LYS A 148 -9.51 3.13 -26.05
N ALA A 149 -9.60 4.34 -25.53
CA ALA A 149 -9.43 5.59 -26.30
C ALA A 149 -7.97 5.90 -26.66
N ASN A 150 -7.00 5.53 -25.81
CA ASN A 150 -5.59 5.77 -26.08
C ASN A 150 -4.96 4.68 -26.95
N LYS A 151 -4.71 5.02 -28.23
CA LYS A 151 -3.82 4.29 -29.14
C LYS A 151 -2.45 4.06 -28.47
N THR A 152 -1.88 2.89 -28.73
CA THR A 152 -0.62 2.35 -28.19
C THR A 152 0.47 3.41 -28.08
N SER A 153 0.74 3.84 -26.85
CA SER A 153 1.84 4.73 -26.49
C SER A 153 2.90 3.92 -25.74
N PHE A 154 4.18 4.19 -26.00
CA PHE A 154 5.32 3.55 -25.32
C PHE A 154 5.17 3.55 -23.79
N PHE A 155 4.65 4.63 -23.21
CA PHE A 155 4.40 4.73 -21.77
C PHE A 155 3.35 3.74 -21.25
N LYS A 156 2.36 3.37 -22.09
CA LYS A 156 1.33 2.39 -21.75
C LYS A 156 1.92 1.00 -21.67
N ASP A 157 2.76 0.63 -22.64
CA ASP A 157 3.46 -0.67 -22.69
C ASP A 157 4.39 -0.84 -21.48
N ILE A 158 5.16 0.21 -21.15
CA ILE A 158 5.95 0.23 -19.92
C ILE A 158 5.07 0.03 -18.68
N SER A 159 3.97 0.78 -18.58
CA SER A 159 3.06 0.65 -17.43
C SER A 159 2.44 -0.75 -17.29
N MET A 160 2.22 -1.46 -18.38
CA MET A 160 1.72 -2.84 -18.37
C MET A 160 2.79 -3.83 -17.85
N ILE A 161 4.04 -3.66 -18.26
CA ILE A 161 5.17 -4.45 -17.75
C ILE A 161 5.34 -4.23 -16.25
N PHE A 162 5.35 -2.96 -15.80
CA PHE A 162 5.45 -2.62 -14.38
C PHE A 162 4.31 -3.20 -13.55
N HIS A 163 3.09 -3.26 -14.10
CA HIS A 163 1.97 -3.89 -13.42
C HIS A 163 2.19 -5.38 -13.18
N ASN A 164 2.54 -6.14 -14.22
CA ASN A 164 2.77 -7.58 -14.09
C ASN A 164 3.96 -7.87 -13.16
N PHE A 165 5.02 -7.05 -13.27
CA PHE A 165 6.17 -7.13 -12.37
C PHE A 165 5.79 -6.89 -10.91
N ALA A 166 5.01 -5.84 -10.62
CA ALA A 166 4.56 -5.53 -9.28
C ALA A 166 3.74 -6.65 -8.65
N VAL A 167 2.80 -7.23 -9.40
CA VAL A 167 1.98 -8.36 -8.91
C VAL A 167 2.87 -9.57 -8.62
N LEU A 168 3.81 -9.89 -9.51
CA LEU A 168 4.74 -11.00 -9.31
C LEU A 168 5.66 -10.75 -8.11
N ALA A 169 6.14 -9.52 -7.93
CA ALA A 169 6.97 -9.13 -6.79
C ALA A 169 6.23 -9.31 -5.46
N CYS A 170 4.94 -8.95 -5.39
CA CYS A 170 4.10 -9.23 -4.21
C CYS A 170 3.97 -10.73 -3.94
N ILE A 171 3.74 -11.54 -4.97
CA ILE A 171 3.63 -13.01 -4.83
C ILE A 171 4.96 -13.60 -4.33
N ILE A 172 6.08 -13.22 -4.95
CA ILE A 172 7.41 -13.68 -4.54
C ILE A 172 7.70 -13.26 -3.10
N GLN A 173 7.43 -11.99 -2.74
CA GLN A 173 7.64 -11.48 -1.40
C GLN A 173 6.83 -12.29 -0.37
N LEU A 174 5.58 -12.60 -0.67
CA LEU A 174 4.74 -13.43 0.18
C LEU A 174 5.32 -14.84 0.31
N CYS A 175 5.66 -15.51 -0.79
CA CYS A 175 6.28 -16.83 -0.76
C CYS A 175 7.58 -16.86 0.06
N VAL A 176 8.44 -15.85 -0.08
CA VAL A 176 9.69 -15.71 0.67
C VAL A 176 9.40 -15.63 2.17
N VAL A 177 8.50 -14.74 2.60
CA VAL A 177 8.15 -14.57 4.02
C VAL A 177 7.64 -15.88 4.62
N TYR A 178 6.70 -16.57 3.95
CA TYR A 178 6.16 -17.83 4.47
C TYR A 178 7.16 -18.99 4.42
N PHE A 179 8.04 -19.04 3.42
CA PHE A 179 9.10 -20.04 3.34
C PHE A 179 10.07 -19.92 4.51
N PHE A 180 10.53 -18.70 4.82
CA PHE A 180 11.43 -18.47 5.94
C PHE A 180 10.71 -18.57 7.30
N SER A 181 9.44 -18.19 7.38
CA SER A 181 8.63 -18.33 8.61
C SER A 181 8.40 -19.79 8.99
N GLY A 182 8.18 -20.69 8.01
CA GLY A 182 8.03 -22.13 8.26
C GLY A 182 9.35 -22.86 8.55
N GLY A 183 10.48 -22.31 8.10
CA GLY A 183 11.81 -22.90 8.31
C GLY A 183 12.42 -22.71 9.70
N SER A 184 11.84 -21.83 10.53
CA SER A 184 12.36 -21.50 11.88
C SER A 184 11.94 -22.49 12.98
N PHE A 185 11.27 -23.59 12.65
CA PHE A 185 11.01 -24.71 13.57
C PHE A 185 12.03 -25.84 13.37
N LYS A 186 13.30 -25.60 13.69
CA LYS A 186 14.32 -26.63 13.93
C LYS A 186 15.34 -26.17 14.96
#